data_AF-A0A1I7FJZ0-F1
#
_entry.id   AF-A0A1I7FJZ0-F1
#
_cell.length_a   1.000
_cell.length_b   1.000
_cell.length_c   1.000
_cell.angle_alpha   90.00
_cell.angle_beta   90.00
_cell.angle_gamma   90.00
#
_symmetry.space_group_name_H-M   'P 1'
#
loop_
_entity.id
_entity.type
_entity.pdbx_description
1 polymer ?
#
loop_
_entity_poly.entity_id
_entity_poly.type
_entity_poly.pdbx_seq_one_letter_code
_entity_poly.pdbx_strand_id
1 'polypeptide(L)'
;MKSSATIGLYIGNAIPQGSKSETEEIIDLWKNLESYFTEKPFVARSGLRSDARSYLITLNASPLLQNMENAKAQSGSFTLHHQAYVDNADITIDGELTLTVVRNNHELAEEEIYQVATAFIQQLVMASHITFPGSIQILNARFTGEGAHRYEAQDFDARTFHGARSASVENKWPTLEKHSFDKVWAWLESSEVSQSYTAIKNINKVLSTLLKVAEQRHEYSARTVLLVMYQIELLLDCRQFNSLDLVRSRTRLVLGNIPEAADCLKELHEVRHQLFIANHPVHPPPLICHTTETALREQLGQHNSALESGTALVLKLLQDLIAHNAYRYTFTESFTRD
;
A
#
# COMPACT_ATOMS: atom_id res chain seq x y z
N MET A 1 25.96 -24.68 8.30
CA MET A 1 25.16 -25.19 7.16
C MET A 1 24.26 -24.06 6.69
N LYS A 2 24.22 -23.74 5.39
CA LYS A 2 23.34 -22.74 4.79
C LYS A 2 22.07 -23.47 4.33
N SER A 3 20.91 -23.09 4.84
CA SER A 3 19.62 -23.62 4.38
C SER A 3 18.98 -22.58 3.46
N SER A 4 18.35 -23.04 2.38
CA SER A 4 17.74 -22.20 1.35
C SER A 4 16.43 -22.85 0.91
N ALA A 5 15.42 -22.03 0.69
CA ALA A 5 14.15 -22.44 0.11
C ALA A 5 13.66 -21.38 -0.88
N THR A 6 12.93 -21.83 -1.89
CA THR A 6 12.38 -20.96 -2.94
C THR A 6 10.88 -21.19 -2.99
N ILE A 7 10.14 -20.09 -3.00
CA ILE A 7 8.69 -20.08 -3.15
C ILE A 7 8.30 -19.27 -4.38
N GLY A 8 7.26 -19.70 -5.07
CA GLY A 8 6.61 -18.90 -6.10
C GLY A 8 5.34 -18.25 -5.56
N LEU A 9 5.05 -17.05 -6.04
CA LEU A 9 3.81 -16.34 -5.84
C LEU A 9 3.21 -16.07 -7.22
N TYR A 10 2.16 -16.81 -7.54
CA TYR A 10 1.32 -16.51 -8.70
C TYR A 10 0.37 -15.36 -8.35
N ILE A 11 0.18 -14.45 -9.30
CA ILE A 11 -0.67 -13.28 -9.20
C ILE A 11 -1.61 -13.30 -10.40
N GLY A 12 -2.90 -13.55 -10.21
CA GLY A 12 -3.87 -13.62 -11.31
C GLY A 12 -4.27 -12.26 -11.90
N ASN A 13 -3.89 -11.15 -11.25
CA ASN A 13 -3.96 -9.82 -11.84
C ASN A 13 -2.85 -8.93 -11.26
N ALA A 14 -1.74 -8.87 -11.97
CA ALA A 14 -0.49 -8.24 -11.54
C ALA A 14 -0.22 -6.88 -12.21
N ILE A 15 -0.98 -6.54 -13.26
CA ILE A 15 -0.83 -5.28 -13.98
C ILE A 15 -1.60 -4.18 -13.22
N PRO A 16 -0.95 -3.14 -12.67
CA PRO A 16 -1.66 -2.03 -12.02
C PRO A 16 -2.29 -1.06 -13.04
N GLN A 17 -3.05 -0.07 -12.57
CA GLN A 17 -3.49 1.05 -13.42
C GLN A 17 -2.34 2.02 -13.70
N GLY A 18 -2.39 2.69 -14.86
CA GLY A 18 -1.40 3.71 -15.21
C GLY A 18 -1.51 4.20 -16.65
N SER A 19 -1.34 5.51 -16.84
CA SER A 19 -1.13 6.17 -18.13
C SER A 19 0.18 5.73 -18.78
N LYS A 20 0.46 6.25 -19.98
CA LYS A 20 1.70 5.92 -20.71
C LYS A 20 2.95 6.23 -19.88
N SER A 21 3.07 7.44 -19.35
CA SER A 21 4.24 7.82 -18.53
C SER A 21 4.33 7.04 -17.23
N GLU A 22 3.19 6.78 -16.56
CA GLU A 22 3.17 5.97 -15.34
C GLU A 22 3.56 4.52 -15.60
N THR A 23 3.14 3.94 -16.72
CA THR A 23 3.52 2.58 -17.12
C THR A 23 5.03 2.44 -17.18
N GLU A 24 5.74 3.43 -17.74
CA GLU A 24 7.21 3.43 -17.80
C GLU A 24 7.82 3.52 -16.41
N GLU A 25 7.33 4.45 -15.58
CA GLU A 25 7.84 4.62 -14.21
C GLU A 25 7.62 3.38 -13.34
N ILE A 26 6.50 2.67 -13.52
CA ILE A 26 6.21 1.41 -12.81
C ILE A 26 7.16 0.30 -13.25
N ILE A 27 7.38 0.14 -14.55
CA ILE A 27 8.32 -0.86 -15.09
C ILE A 27 9.74 -0.57 -14.57
N ASP A 28 10.16 0.70 -14.60
CA ASP A 28 11.48 1.09 -14.11
C ASP A 28 11.62 0.87 -12.60
N LEU A 29 10.56 1.10 -11.82
CA LEU A 29 10.55 0.71 -10.41
C LEU A 29 10.77 -0.80 -10.26
N TRP A 30 10.04 -1.65 -10.98
CA TRP A 30 10.19 -3.11 -10.88
C TRP A 30 11.59 -3.61 -11.28
N LYS A 31 12.21 -3.01 -12.31
CA LYS A 31 13.61 -3.30 -12.68
C LYS A 31 14.58 -2.95 -11.55
N ASN A 32 14.34 -1.82 -10.89
CA ASN A 32 15.11 -1.41 -9.72
C ASN A 32 14.89 -2.37 -8.54
N LEU A 33 13.65 -2.82 -8.30
CA LEU A 33 13.34 -3.78 -7.23
C LEU A 33 14.07 -5.11 -7.42
N GLU A 34 14.01 -5.69 -8.62
CA GLU A 34 14.70 -6.94 -8.93
C GLU A 34 16.21 -6.81 -8.69
N SER A 35 16.82 -5.73 -9.17
CA SER A 35 18.25 -5.47 -8.98
C SER A 35 18.59 -5.26 -7.48
N TYR A 36 17.75 -4.55 -6.74
CA TYR A 36 17.95 -4.24 -5.32
C TYR A 36 17.94 -5.49 -4.44
N PHE A 37 17.15 -6.50 -4.80
CA PHE A 37 16.94 -7.73 -4.02
C PHE A 37 17.67 -8.94 -4.60
N THR A 38 18.92 -8.80 -5.07
CA THR A 38 19.71 -9.96 -5.53
C THR A 38 20.16 -10.86 -4.36
N GLU A 39 20.56 -10.29 -3.21
CA GLU A 39 20.85 -11.01 -1.95
C GLU A 39 20.78 -10.03 -0.76
N LYS A 40 19.58 -9.53 -0.44
CA LYS A 40 19.41 -8.48 0.57
C LYS A 40 19.25 -9.06 1.98
N PRO A 41 19.98 -8.58 2.99
CA PRO A 41 19.67 -8.89 4.39
C PRO A 41 18.27 -8.41 4.74
N PHE A 42 17.49 -9.27 5.37
CA PHE A 42 16.13 -8.96 5.82
C PHE A 42 15.94 -9.52 7.22
N VAL A 43 15.37 -8.72 8.12
CA VAL A 43 15.05 -9.15 9.48
C VAL A 43 13.54 -9.29 9.59
N ALA A 44 13.08 -10.47 9.97
CA ALA A 44 11.67 -10.76 10.09
C ALA A 44 11.39 -11.69 11.26
N ARG A 45 10.13 -11.67 11.72
CA ARG A 45 9.64 -12.61 12.72
C ARG A 45 8.99 -13.80 12.02
N SER A 46 9.47 -15.01 12.30
CA SER A 46 8.91 -16.25 11.75
C SER A 46 7.92 -16.89 12.74
N GLY A 47 6.86 -16.17 13.12
CA GLY A 47 5.78 -16.70 13.96
C GLY A 47 5.36 -15.84 15.16
N LEU A 48 4.24 -16.21 15.79
CA LEU A 48 3.56 -15.39 16.81
C LEU A 48 4.41 -15.11 18.07
N ARG A 49 5.30 -16.03 18.43
CA ARG A 49 6.11 -15.97 19.67
C ARG A 49 7.61 -16.11 19.44
N SER A 50 8.05 -16.27 18.20
CA SER A 50 9.48 -16.39 17.87
C SER A 50 10.17 -15.03 17.94
N ASP A 51 11.48 -14.98 18.16
CA ASP A 51 12.23 -13.73 18.03
C ASP A 51 12.45 -13.38 16.56
N ALA A 52 12.69 -12.10 16.29
CA ALA A 52 13.10 -11.65 14.96
C ALA A 52 14.47 -12.25 14.61
N ARG A 53 14.61 -12.70 13.36
CA ARG A 53 15.80 -13.39 12.85
C ARG A 53 16.25 -12.74 11.55
N SER A 54 17.53 -12.90 11.23
CA SER A 54 18.10 -12.42 9.97
C SER A 54 18.07 -13.51 8.91
N TYR A 55 17.65 -13.10 7.72
CA TYR A 55 17.57 -13.88 6.50
C TYR A 55 18.34 -13.13 5.39
N LEU A 56 18.72 -13.87 4.36
CA LEU A 56 19.08 -13.28 3.07
C LEU A 56 17.91 -13.58 2.10
N ILE A 57 17.46 -12.55 1.41
CA ILE A 57 16.32 -12.62 0.52
C ILE A 57 16.77 -12.29 -0.91
N THR A 58 16.35 -13.13 -1.84
CA THR A 58 16.44 -12.84 -3.27
C THR A 58 15.04 -12.76 -3.87
N LEU A 59 14.74 -11.68 -4.60
CA LEU A 59 13.52 -11.53 -5.39
C LEU A 59 13.87 -11.66 -6.86
N ASN A 60 13.20 -12.58 -7.55
CA ASN A 60 13.17 -12.65 -9.00
C ASN A 60 11.79 -12.20 -9.47
N ALA A 61 11.76 -11.08 -10.18
CA ALA A 61 10.55 -10.48 -10.73
C ALA A 61 10.54 -10.52 -12.27
N SER A 62 11.49 -11.23 -12.90
CA SER A 62 11.68 -11.30 -14.34
C SER A 62 10.40 -11.74 -15.09
N PRO A 63 9.64 -12.77 -14.64
CA PRO A 63 8.38 -13.14 -15.29
C PRO A 63 7.34 -12.00 -15.27
N LEU A 64 7.17 -11.33 -14.12
CA LEU A 64 6.28 -10.18 -13.99
C LEU A 64 6.74 -9.02 -14.88
N LEU A 65 8.03 -8.69 -14.88
CA LEU A 65 8.61 -7.63 -15.69
C LEU A 65 8.39 -7.89 -17.19
N GLN A 66 8.59 -9.13 -17.64
CA GLN A 66 8.33 -9.51 -19.02
C GLN A 66 6.84 -9.32 -19.38
N ASN A 67 5.92 -9.70 -18.50
CA ASN A 67 4.49 -9.50 -18.72
C ASN A 67 4.12 -8.00 -18.77
N MET A 68 4.71 -7.17 -17.90
CA MET A 68 4.52 -5.72 -17.92
C MET A 68 5.04 -5.07 -19.21
N GLU A 69 6.22 -5.46 -19.68
CA GLU A 69 6.78 -4.95 -20.94
C GLU A 69 5.93 -5.40 -22.14
N ASN A 70 5.41 -6.64 -22.12
CA ASN A 70 4.48 -7.13 -23.14
C ASN A 70 3.17 -6.33 -23.14
N ALA A 71 2.59 -6.07 -21.95
CA ALA A 71 1.38 -5.25 -21.81
C ALA A 71 1.58 -3.83 -22.36
N LYS A 72 2.74 -3.21 -22.06
CA LYS A 72 3.15 -1.92 -22.64
C LYS A 72 3.28 -2.00 -24.16
N ALA A 73 3.92 -3.02 -24.70
CA ALA A 73 4.13 -3.17 -26.14
C ALA A 73 2.80 -3.39 -26.91
N GLN A 74 1.85 -4.12 -26.33
CA GLN A 74 0.56 -4.44 -26.95
C GLN A 74 -0.43 -3.27 -26.89
N SER A 75 -0.53 -2.59 -25.75
CA SER A 75 -1.61 -1.62 -25.49
C SER A 75 -1.11 -0.20 -25.26
N GLY A 76 0.20 0.03 -25.19
CA GLY A 76 0.84 1.32 -24.99
C GLY A 76 0.80 1.87 -23.56
N SER A 77 -0.13 1.42 -22.72
CA SER A 77 -0.23 1.74 -21.29
C SER A 77 -1.00 0.66 -20.54
N PHE A 78 -0.80 0.55 -19.24
CA PHE A 78 -1.53 -0.43 -18.44
C PHE A 78 -3.03 -0.16 -18.35
N THR A 79 -3.46 1.10 -18.33
CA THR A 79 -4.89 1.44 -18.36
C THR A 79 -5.57 0.91 -19.63
N LEU A 80 -4.94 1.11 -20.79
CA LEU A 80 -5.45 0.57 -22.07
C LEU A 80 -5.36 -0.96 -22.12
N HIS A 81 -4.37 -1.56 -21.46
CA HIS A 81 -4.24 -3.01 -21.37
C HIS A 81 -5.37 -3.64 -20.54
N HIS A 82 -5.73 -3.01 -19.42
CA HIS A 82 -6.91 -3.39 -18.63
C HIS A 82 -8.19 -3.31 -19.44
N GLN A 83 -8.38 -2.22 -20.20
CA GLN A 83 -9.55 -2.10 -21.07
C GLN A 83 -9.59 -3.23 -22.11
N ALA A 84 -8.45 -3.53 -22.73
CA ALA A 84 -8.36 -4.63 -23.69
C ALA A 84 -8.69 -5.99 -23.04
N TYR A 85 -8.26 -6.22 -21.80
CA TYR A 85 -8.62 -7.43 -21.04
C TYR A 85 -10.12 -7.52 -20.74
N VAL A 86 -10.76 -6.41 -20.38
CA VAL A 86 -12.21 -6.34 -20.20
C VAL A 86 -12.95 -6.70 -21.49
N ASP A 87 -12.43 -6.25 -22.64
CA ASP A 87 -13.00 -6.55 -23.95
C ASP A 87 -12.66 -7.98 -24.44
N ASN A 88 -11.54 -8.54 -23.98
CA ASN A 88 -11.06 -9.88 -24.33
C ASN A 88 -10.32 -10.56 -23.17
N ALA A 89 -10.99 -11.54 -22.55
CA ALA A 89 -10.47 -12.29 -21.41
C ALA A 89 -9.23 -13.15 -21.71
N ASP A 90 -8.88 -13.36 -22.99
CA ASP A 90 -7.66 -14.09 -23.39
C ASP A 90 -6.38 -13.26 -23.18
N ILE A 91 -6.51 -11.95 -22.94
CA ILE A 91 -5.36 -11.08 -22.67
C ILE A 91 -4.81 -11.41 -21.28
N THR A 92 -3.51 -11.66 -21.20
CA THR A 92 -2.86 -12.05 -19.93
C THR A 92 -2.55 -10.81 -19.09
N ILE A 93 -3.12 -10.77 -17.88
CA ILE A 93 -2.79 -9.79 -16.83
C ILE A 93 -2.08 -10.43 -15.62
N ASP A 94 -1.79 -11.72 -15.73
CA ASP A 94 -1.15 -12.53 -14.70
C ASP A 94 0.33 -12.14 -14.53
N GLY A 95 0.88 -12.52 -13.38
CA GLY A 95 2.30 -12.38 -13.09
C GLY A 95 2.78 -13.44 -12.11
N GLU A 96 4.09 -13.57 -12.02
CA GLU A 96 4.73 -14.45 -11.05
C GLU A 96 5.94 -13.75 -10.42
N LEU A 97 6.07 -13.90 -9.11
CA LEU A 97 7.25 -13.52 -8.34
C LEU A 97 7.86 -14.77 -7.73
N THR A 98 9.19 -14.87 -7.75
CA THR A 98 9.91 -15.95 -7.09
C THR A 98 10.76 -15.37 -5.97
N LEU A 99 10.58 -15.88 -4.76
CA LEU A 99 11.32 -15.45 -3.57
C LEU A 99 12.20 -16.59 -3.08
N THR A 100 13.50 -16.34 -2.92
CA THR A 100 14.42 -17.26 -2.27
C THR A 100 14.76 -16.73 -0.88
N VAL A 101 14.50 -17.56 0.13
CA VAL A 101 14.82 -17.29 1.53
C VAL A 101 16.00 -18.16 1.95
N VAL A 102 17.03 -17.51 2.46
CA VAL A 102 18.26 -18.16 2.92
C VAL A 102 18.48 -17.86 4.39
N ARG A 103 18.86 -18.89 5.15
CA ARG A 103 19.27 -18.74 6.55
C ARG A 103 20.62 -19.40 6.79
N ASN A 104 21.48 -18.66 7.49
CA ASN A 104 22.79 -19.15 7.89
C ASN A 104 22.68 -19.92 9.22
N ASN A 105 23.38 -21.05 9.28
CA ASN A 105 23.62 -21.86 10.48
C ASN A 105 22.39 -22.52 11.11
N HIS A 106 21.23 -22.53 10.43
CA HIS A 106 20.00 -23.20 10.88
C HIS A 106 19.23 -23.74 9.68
N GLU A 107 18.52 -24.84 9.88
CA GLU A 107 17.55 -25.36 8.91
C GLU A 107 16.30 -24.47 8.88
N LEU A 108 15.78 -24.22 7.67
CA LEU A 108 14.53 -23.49 7.47
C LEU A 108 13.36 -24.46 7.53
N ALA A 109 12.50 -24.31 8.55
CA ALA A 109 11.21 -25.00 8.56
C ALA A 109 10.29 -24.41 7.49
N GLU A 110 9.42 -25.24 6.91
CA GLU A 110 8.49 -24.84 5.85
C GLU A 110 7.63 -23.63 6.24
N GLU A 111 6.97 -23.69 7.41
CA GLU A 111 6.12 -22.60 7.92
C GLU A 111 6.89 -21.28 8.09
N GLU A 112 8.15 -21.36 8.55
CA GLU A 112 9.02 -20.19 8.73
C GLU A 112 9.29 -19.48 7.40
N ILE A 113 9.42 -20.22 6.29
CA ILE A 113 9.65 -19.65 4.95
C ILE A 113 8.44 -18.83 4.50
N TYR A 114 7.23 -19.37 4.60
CA TYR A 114 6.01 -18.67 4.19
C TYR A 114 5.71 -17.44 5.06
N GLN A 115 6.03 -17.48 6.36
CA GLN A 115 5.90 -16.32 7.24
C GLN A 115 6.88 -15.21 6.89
N VAL A 116 8.14 -15.55 6.64
CA VAL A 116 9.17 -14.57 6.23
C VAL A 116 8.81 -13.98 4.87
N ALA A 117 8.36 -14.81 3.93
CA ALA A 117 7.89 -14.37 2.63
C ALA A 117 6.73 -13.39 2.71
N THR A 118 5.73 -13.70 3.54
CA THR A 118 4.57 -12.84 3.74
C THR A 118 5.00 -11.48 4.30
N ALA A 119 5.87 -11.47 5.33
CA ALA A 119 6.40 -10.23 5.89
C ALA A 119 7.21 -9.41 4.86
N PHE A 120 7.99 -10.09 4.01
CA PHE A 120 8.73 -9.46 2.93
C PHE A 120 7.79 -8.82 1.89
N ILE A 121 6.79 -9.56 1.40
CA ILE A 121 5.81 -9.09 0.40
C ILE A 121 5.03 -7.89 0.95
N GLN A 122 4.58 -7.96 2.21
CA GLN A 122 3.94 -6.84 2.89
C GLN A 122 4.83 -5.58 2.91
N GLN A 123 6.10 -5.73 3.30
CA GLN A 123 7.02 -4.59 3.32
C GLN A 123 7.31 -4.06 1.90
N LEU A 124 7.39 -4.94 0.90
CA LEU A 124 7.54 -4.59 -0.51
C LEU A 124 6.35 -3.75 -1.01
N VAL A 125 5.12 -4.17 -0.71
CA VAL A 125 3.90 -3.43 -1.07
C VAL A 125 3.89 -2.04 -0.42
N MET A 126 4.20 -1.95 0.88
CA MET A 126 4.30 -0.65 1.57
C MET A 126 5.35 0.25 0.95
N ALA A 127 6.58 -0.26 0.76
CA ALA A 127 7.69 0.50 0.23
C ALA A 127 7.36 1.04 -1.16
N SER A 128 6.83 0.20 -2.03
CA SER A 128 6.51 0.56 -3.41
C SER A 128 5.37 1.57 -3.49
N HIS A 129 4.33 1.46 -2.66
CA HIS A 129 3.26 2.47 -2.65
C HIS A 129 3.67 3.80 -2.01
N ILE A 130 4.62 3.81 -1.08
CA ILE A 130 5.20 5.06 -0.56
C ILE A 130 6.11 5.72 -1.59
N THR A 131 6.89 4.93 -2.34
CA THR A 131 7.78 5.40 -3.42
C THR A 131 7.01 5.88 -4.65
N PHE A 132 6.10 5.05 -5.15
CA PHE A 132 5.26 5.32 -6.31
C PHE A 132 3.85 4.76 -6.08
N PRO A 133 2.90 5.57 -5.59
CA PRO A 133 1.57 5.12 -5.25
C PRO A 133 0.87 4.50 -6.46
N GLY A 134 0.31 3.29 -6.29
CA GLY A 134 -0.31 2.51 -7.35
C GLY A 134 0.63 1.62 -8.16
N SER A 135 1.93 1.53 -7.83
CA SER A 135 2.92 0.75 -8.61
C SER A 135 2.82 -0.78 -8.54
N ILE A 136 2.26 -1.34 -7.47
CA ILE A 136 2.20 -2.78 -7.25
C ILE A 136 0.75 -3.19 -7.10
N GLN A 137 0.37 -4.24 -7.82
CA GLN A 137 -0.90 -4.92 -7.66
C GLN A 137 -0.67 -6.42 -7.50
N ILE A 138 -1.28 -7.00 -6.48
CA ILE A 138 -1.22 -8.42 -6.16
C ILE A 138 -2.66 -8.88 -5.96
N LEU A 139 -3.35 -9.30 -7.01
CA LEU A 139 -4.74 -9.76 -6.91
C LEU A 139 -4.84 -11.22 -7.36
N ASN A 140 -5.77 -11.96 -6.74
CA ASN A 140 -5.94 -13.40 -6.95
C ASN A 140 -4.64 -14.17 -6.73
N ALA A 141 -3.94 -13.83 -5.64
CA ALA A 141 -2.64 -14.38 -5.35
C ALA A 141 -2.73 -15.79 -4.75
N ARG A 142 -1.77 -16.64 -5.09
CA ARG A 142 -1.57 -17.94 -4.44
C ARG A 142 -0.10 -18.31 -4.44
N PHE A 143 0.35 -18.96 -3.38
CA PHE A 143 1.66 -19.60 -3.39
C PHE A 143 1.66 -20.80 -4.34
N THR A 144 2.78 -21.01 -5.02
CA THR A 144 3.00 -22.13 -5.95
C THR A 144 4.13 -23.02 -5.46
N GLY A 145 4.06 -24.31 -5.81
CA GLY A 145 5.04 -25.33 -5.42
C GLY A 145 4.47 -26.41 -4.49
N GLU A 146 5.34 -27.33 -4.08
CA GLU A 146 4.98 -28.40 -3.15
C GLU A 146 4.64 -27.83 -1.76
N GLY A 147 3.55 -28.33 -1.14
CA GLY A 147 3.10 -27.86 0.18
C GLY A 147 2.39 -26.49 0.21
N ALA A 148 2.46 -25.70 -0.86
CA ALA A 148 1.92 -24.34 -0.94
C ALA A 148 0.41 -24.24 -0.68
N HIS A 149 -0.36 -25.29 -0.99
CA HIS A 149 -1.81 -25.36 -0.75
C HIS A 149 -2.22 -25.22 0.74
N ARG A 150 -1.27 -25.30 1.66
CA ARG A 150 -1.49 -25.11 3.11
C ARG A 150 -1.45 -23.65 3.55
N TYR A 151 -1.05 -22.75 2.66
CA TYR A 151 -0.81 -21.34 2.98
C TYR A 151 -1.59 -20.43 2.02
N GLU A 152 -2.17 -19.37 2.57
CA GLU A 152 -2.90 -18.37 1.80
C GLU A 152 -2.02 -17.17 1.51
N ALA A 153 -1.97 -16.76 0.25
CA ALA A 153 -1.34 -15.50 -0.13
C ALA A 153 -2.32 -14.34 0.08
N GLN A 154 -1.80 -13.18 0.45
CA GLN A 154 -2.59 -11.96 0.60
C GLN A 154 -2.73 -11.26 -0.75
N ASP A 155 -3.86 -10.57 -0.92
CA ASP A 155 -4.10 -9.71 -2.07
C ASP A 155 -3.96 -8.24 -1.65
N PHE A 156 -3.38 -7.44 -2.54
CA PHE A 156 -3.18 -6.00 -2.40
C PHE A 156 -3.59 -5.29 -3.71
N ASP A 157 -4.53 -4.38 -3.59
CA ASP A 157 -5.09 -3.60 -4.68
C ASP A 157 -4.42 -2.23 -4.80
N ALA A 158 -3.97 -1.90 -6.00
CA ALA A 158 -3.29 -0.64 -6.30
C ALA A 158 -4.25 0.55 -6.42
N ARG A 159 -5.55 0.33 -6.64
CA ARG A 159 -6.52 1.36 -7.06
C ARG A 159 -6.56 2.57 -6.15
N THR A 160 -6.68 2.37 -4.83
CA THR A 160 -6.74 3.48 -3.86
C THR A 160 -5.47 4.33 -3.88
N PHE A 161 -4.30 3.71 -4.08
CA PHE A 161 -3.02 4.42 -4.13
C PHE A 161 -2.83 5.14 -5.47
N HIS A 162 -3.26 4.54 -6.57
CA HIS A 162 -3.30 5.20 -7.87
C HIS A 162 -4.23 6.43 -7.81
N GLY A 163 -5.45 6.27 -7.29
CA GLY A 163 -6.40 7.36 -7.07
C GLY A 163 -5.86 8.46 -6.17
N ALA A 164 -5.17 8.11 -5.08
CA ALA A 164 -4.49 9.08 -4.21
C ALA A 164 -3.45 9.93 -4.97
N ARG A 165 -2.69 9.32 -5.87
CA ARG A 165 -1.75 10.04 -6.73
C ARG A 165 -2.48 10.93 -7.73
N SER A 166 -3.54 10.45 -8.38
CA SER A 166 -4.38 11.24 -9.27
C SER A 166 -4.97 12.46 -8.55
N ALA A 167 -5.60 12.26 -7.39
CA ALA A 167 -6.16 13.32 -6.57
C ALA A 167 -5.10 14.35 -6.14
N SER A 168 -3.89 13.90 -5.76
CA SER A 168 -2.76 14.78 -5.45
C SER A 168 -2.36 15.66 -6.64
N VAL A 169 -2.29 15.09 -7.85
CA VAL A 169 -1.92 15.81 -9.08
C VAL A 169 -3.02 16.79 -9.49
N GLU A 170 -4.27 16.36 -9.48
CA GLU A 170 -5.43 17.17 -9.88
C GLU A 170 -5.64 18.36 -8.95
N ASN A 171 -5.59 18.13 -7.63
CA ASN A 171 -5.76 19.18 -6.63
C ASN A 171 -4.49 19.98 -6.37
N LYS A 172 -3.34 19.53 -6.90
CA LYS A 172 -1.99 20.05 -6.61
C LYS A 172 -1.69 20.10 -5.10
N TRP A 173 -2.35 19.22 -4.34
CA TRP A 173 -2.22 19.12 -2.89
C TRP A 173 -2.80 17.79 -2.35
N PRO A 174 -2.15 17.15 -1.37
CA PRO A 174 -0.75 17.39 -0.98
C PRO A 174 0.16 16.94 -2.12
N THR A 175 1.23 17.67 -2.44
CA THR A 175 2.17 17.27 -3.50
C THR A 175 3.00 16.06 -3.05
N LEU A 176 2.69 14.89 -3.61
CA LEU A 176 3.46 13.66 -3.34
C LEU A 176 4.86 13.78 -3.95
N GLU A 177 5.86 13.39 -3.17
CA GLU A 177 7.26 13.43 -3.58
C GLU A 177 7.70 12.06 -4.12
N LYS A 178 8.66 12.08 -5.04
CA LYS A 178 9.38 10.86 -5.44
C LYS A 178 10.53 10.65 -4.47
N HIS A 179 10.44 9.62 -3.64
CA HIS A 179 11.58 9.11 -2.86
C HIS A 179 12.16 7.90 -3.56
N SER A 180 13.49 7.75 -3.49
CA SER A 180 14.14 6.54 -3.98
C SER A 180 13.72 5.33 -3.14
N PHE A 181 13.54 4.19 -3.79
CA PHE A 181 13.08 2.97 -3.12
C PHE A 181 13.99 2.53 -1.97
N ASP A 182 15.31 2.64 -2.16
CA ASP A 182 16.31 2.29 -1.15
C ASP A 182 16.17 3.12 0.13
N LYS A 183 15.85 4.42 0.01
CA LYS A 183 15.61 5.31 1.15
C LYS A 183 14.36 4.89 1.92
N VAL A 184 13.27 4.62 1.20
CA VAL A 184 12.00 4.16 1.80
C VAL A 184 12.19 2.81 2.49
N TRP A 185 12.85 1.86 1.82
CA TRP A 185 13.12 0.53 2.35
C TRP A 185 13.94 0.58 3.64
N ALA A 186 15.04 1.36 3.66
CA ALA A 186 15.88 1.51 4.84
C ALA A 186 15.12 2.12 6.04
N TRP A 187 14.24 3.09 5.77
CA TRP A 187 13.38 3.67 6.82
C TRP A 187 12.32 2.68 7.35
N LEU A 188 11.79 1.82 6.48
CA LEU A 188 10.90 0.75 6.92
C LEU A 188 11.63 -0.29 7.78
N GLU A 189 12.86 -0.67 7.42
CA GLU A 189 13.69 -1.56 8.23
C GLU A 189 13.97 -0.98 9.62
N SER A 190 14.28 0.31 9.71
CA SER A 190 14.52 0.98 10.99
C SER A 190 13.25 1.21 11.83
N SER A 191 12.06 1.12 11.22
CA SER A 191 10.78 1.09 11.94
C SER A 191 10.45 -0.27 12.56
N GLU A 192 11.20 -1.33 12.20
CA GLU A 192 11.02 -2.71 12.68
C GLU A 192 9.63 -3.30 12.35
N VAL A 193 9.00 -2.84 11.27
CA VAL A 193 7.62 -3.24 10.91
C VAL A 193 7.53 -4.74 10.61
N SER A 194 8.51 -5.33 9.91
CA SER A 194 8.60 -6.77 9.63
C SER A 194 8.92 -7.65 10.85
N GLN A 195 9.33 -7.03 11.97
CA GLN A 195 9.80 -7.72 13.18
C GLN A 195 8.69 -7.87 14.22
N SER A 196 7.53 -7.26 13.98
CA SER A 196 6.43 -7.16 14.93
C SER A 196 5.15 -7.80 14.39
N TYR A 197 4.58 -8.76 15.10
CA TYR A 197 3.25 -9.30 14.77
C TYR A 197 2.13 -8.33 15.19
N THR A 198 2.31 -7.65 16.32
CA THR A 198 1.37 -6.67 16.83
C THR A 198 2.00 -5.29 16.79
N ALA A 199 1.36 -4.37 16.06
CA ALA A 199 1.80 -2.99 15.98
C ALA A 199 1.54 -2.23 17.30
N ILE A 200 2.57 -2.10 18.13
CA ILE A 200 2.50 -1.33 19.39
C ILE A 200 2.84 0.14 19.15
N LYS A 201 3.94 0.40 18.42
CA LYS A 201 4.38 1.77 18.04
C LYS A 201 3.36 2.40 17.10
N ASN A 202 3.12 3.72 17.22
CA ASN A 202 2.18 4.43 16.35
C ASN A 202 2.55 4.30 14.87
N ILE A 203 3.84 4.40 14.54
CA ILE A 203 4.28 4.27 13.15
C ILE A 203 4.00 2.87 12.58
N ASN A 204 4.23 1.81 13.36
CA ASN A 204 3.91 0.44 12.94
C ASN A 204 2.40 0.26 12.77
N LYS A 205 1.57 0.95 13.57
CA LYS A 205 0.10 0.93 13.43
C LYS A 205 -0.32 1.61 12.13
N VAL A 206 0.29 2.75 11.80
CA VAL A 206 0.05 3.44 10.52
C VAL A 206 0.43 2.51 9.36
N LEU A 207 1.65 1.98 9.35
CA LEU A 207 2.15 1.10 8.29
C LEU A 207 1.32 -0.18 8.11
N SER A 208 0.98 -0.84 9.21
CA SER A 208 0.08 -2.03 9.16
C SER A 208 -1.33 -1.67 8.71
N THR A 209 -1.79 -0.44 8.99
CA THR A 209 -3.10 0.03 8.53
C THR A 209 -3.06 0.39 7.04
N LEU A 210 -1.94 0.91 6.54
CA LEU A 210 -1.73 1.16 5.11
C LEU A 210 -1.88 -0.14 4.31
N LEU A 211 -1.34 -1.25 4.81
CA LEU A 211 -1.56 -2.58 4.23
C LEU A 211 -3.03 -3.00 4.24
N LYS A 212 -3.76 -2.74 5.33
CA LYS A 212 -5.21 -3.02 5.39
C LYS A 212 -6.03 -2.18 4.44
N VAL A 213 -5.57 -0.97 4.10
CA VAL A 213 -6.15 -0.15 3.02
C VAL A 213 -5.85 -0.79 1.66
N ALA A 214 -4.64 -1.33 1.46
CA ALA A 214 -4.27 -2.05 0.25
C ALA A 214 -5.02 -3.38 0.08
N GLU A 215 -5.35 -4.11 1.14
CA GLU A 215 -6.08 -5.40 1.07
C GLU A 215 -7.53 -5.31 0.56
N GLN A 216 -8.00 -4.11 0.22
CA GLN A 216 -9.39 -3.87 -0.15
C GLN A 216 -9.68 -4.25 -1.61
N ARG A 217 -10.44 -5.33 -1.81
CA ARG A 217 -10.64 -5.95 -3.14
C ARG A 217 -11.80 -5.40 -3.99
N HIS A 218 -12.81 -4.77 -3.40
CA HIS A 218 -14.11 -4.66 -4.09
C HIS A 218 -14.72 -3.26 -4.15
N GLU A 219 -14.88 -2.59 -3.01
CA GLU A 219 -15.54 -1.29 -2.92
C GLU A 219 -14.96 -0.48 -1.77
N TYR A 220 -14.82 0.84 -1.96
CA TYR A 220 -14.52 1.79 -0.89
C TYR A 220 -15.60 1.80 0.17
N SER A 221 -15.32 1.12 1.28
CA SER A 221 -16.23 0.99 2.40
C SER A 221 -15.97 2.03 3.47
N ALA A 222 -16.99 2.28 4.28
CA ALA A 222 -16.91 2.93 5.59
C ALA A 222 -15.70 2.50 6.42
N ARG A 223 -15.33 1.21 6.39
CA ARG A 223 -14.15 0.68 7.07
C ARG A 223 -12.88 1.39 6.59
N THR A 224 -12.70 1.61 5.29
CA THR A 224 -11.46 2.20 4.77
C THR A 224 -11.37 3.68 5.08
N VAL A 225 -12.49 4.40 5.04
CA VAL A 225 -12.56 5.79 5.52
C VAL A 225 -12.11 5.87 6.98
N LEU A 226 -12.59 4.97 7.84
CA LEU A 226 -12.14 4.87 9.23
C LEU A 226 -10.64 4.57 9.35
N LEU A 227 -10.10 3.66 8.53
CA LEU A 227 -8.68 3.32 8.54
C LEU A 227 -7.80 4.51 8.08
N VAL A 228 -8.21 5.26 7.06
CA VAL A 228 -7.51 6.46 6.60
C VAL A 228 -7.56 7.55 7.66
N MET A 229 -8.74 7.86 8.21
CA MET A 229 -8.87 8.85 9.28
C MET A 229 -8.05 8.46 10.52
N TYR A 230 -8.07 7.19 10.89
CA TYR A 230 -7.25 6.65 12.00
C TYR A 230 -5.74 6.88 11.78
N GLN A 231 -5.24 6.65 10.55
CA GLN A 231 -3.84 6.90 10.22
C GLN A 231 -3.48 8.38 10.34
N ILE A 232 -4.34 9.27 9.83
CA ILE A 232 -4.17 10.73 9.92
C ILE A 232 -4.09 11.16 11.39
N GLU A 233 -5.04 10.71 12.21
CA GLU A 233 -5.07 11.01 13.65
C GLU A 233 -3.84 10.47 14.40
N LEU A 234 -3.36 9.27 14.05
CA LEU A 234 -2.14 8.71 14.64
C LEU A 234 -0.87 9.49 14.26
N LEU A 235 -0.74 9.87 12.99
CA LEU A 235 0.41 10.62 12.49
C LEU A 235 0.45 12.01 13.13
N LEU A 236 -0.69 12.71 13.15
CA LEU A 236 -0.79 14.06 13.69
C LEU A 236 -0.98 14.11 15.23
N ASP A 237 -0.97 12.95 15.90
CA ASP A 237 -1.21 12.79 17.34
C ASP A 237 -2.51 13.48 17.84
N CYS A 238 -3.57 13.40 17.02
CA CYS A 238 -4.90 13.97 17.27
C CYS A 238 -5.86 12.91 17.82
N ARG A 239 -5.59 12.34 19.01
CA ARG A 239 -6.35 11.19 19.53
C ARG A 239 -7.69 11.56 20.18
N GLN A 240 -8.02 12.85 20.27
CA GLN A 240 -9.28 13.28 20.86
C GLN A 240 -10.44 13.04 19.89
N PHE A 241 -11.52 12.44 20.38
CA PHE A 241 -12.77 12.31 19.63
C PHE A 241 -13.27 13.70 19.20
N ASN A 242 -13.67 13.82 17.93
CA ASN A 242 -14.35 14.99 17.34
C ASN A 242 -13.53 16.28 17.15
N SER A 243 -12.20 16.24 17.10
CA SER A 243 -11.40 17.46 16.85
C SER A 243 -10.97 17.61 15.38
N LEU A 244 -11.95 17.75 14.47
CA LEU A 244 -11.68 18.08 13.06
C LEU A 244 -10.81 19.33 12.92
N ASP A 245 -11.04 20.33 13.78
CA ASP A 245 -10.28 21.58 13.77
C ASP A 245 -8.81 21.37 14.17
N LEU A 246 -8.53 20.51 15.15
CA LEU A 246 -7.15 20.19 15.52
C LEU A 246 -6.44 19.40 14.42
N VAL A 247 -7.14 18.44 13.80
CA VAL A 247 -6.61 17.70 12.64
C VAL A 247 -6.26 18.67 11.52
N ARG A 248 -7.19 19.55 11.11
CA ARG A 248 -6.94 20.57 10.09
C ARG A 248 -5.79 21.51 10.47
N SER A 249 -5.75 21.97 11.72
CA SER A 249 -4.69 22.86 12.22
C SER A 249 -3.31 22.20 12.09
N ARG A 250 -3.15 20.97 12.59
CA ARG A 250 -1.88 20.23 12.51
C ARG A 250 -1.53 19.81 11.09
N THR A 251 -2.50 19.44 10.27
CA THR A 251 -2.29 19.23 8.83
C THR A 251 -1.71 20.48 8.18
N ARG A 252 -2.26 21.66 8.49
CA ARG A 252 -1.75 22.93 7.93
C ARG A 252 -0.34 23.28 8.42
N LEU A 253 0.00 22.93 9.65
CA LEU A 253 1.35 23.12 10.19
C LEU A 253 2.39 22.28 9.44
N VAL A 254 2.05 21.07 9.02
CA VAL A 254 2.99 20.16 8.35
C VAL A 254 2.98 20.34 6.82
N LEU A 255 1.79 20.45 6.22
CA LEU A 255 1.60 20.38 4.76
C LEU A 255 1.18 21.72 4.13
N GLY A 256 1.10 22.79 4.92
CA GLY A 256 0.64 24.11 4.47
C GLY A 256 -0.88 24.18 4.29
N ASN A 257 -1.33 25.29 3.70
CA ASN A 257 -2.75 25.55 3.53
C ASN A 257 -3.44 24.49 2.67
N ILE A 258 -4.59 24.02 3.16
CA ILE A 258 -5.44 23.03 2.48
C ILE A 258 -6.32 23.78 1.46
N PRO A 259 -6.20 23.52 0.15
CA PRO A 259 -7.12 24.06 -0.84
C PRO A 259 -8.54 23.54 -0.63
N GLU A 260 -9.56 24.36 -0.91
CA GLU A 260 -10.96 23.96 -0.75
C GLU A 260 -11.31 22.69 -1.55
N ALA A 261 -10.84 22.60 -2.79
CA ALA A 261 -11.03 21.42 -3.65
C ALA A 261 -10.37 20.13 -3.10
N ALA A 262 -9.41 20.26 -2.19
CA ALA A 262 -8.65 19.14 -1.62
C ALA A 262 -9.02 18.83 -0.15
N ASP A 263 -9.97 19.57 0.44
CA ASP A 263 -10.35 19.42 1.85
C ASP A 263 -11.26 18.20 2.07
N CYS A 264 -10.64 17.02 2.00
CA CYS A 264 -11.27 15.73 2.28
C CYS A 264 -11.56 15.49 3.77
N LEU A 265 -10.95 16.26 4.68
CA LEU A 265 -11.00 15.99 6.13
C LEU A 265 -12.41 16.12 6.69
N LYS A 266 -13.23 17.03 6.15
CA LYS A 266 -14.63 17.18 6.55
C LYS A 266 -15.43 15.92 6.26
N GLU A 267 -15.31 15.40 5.04
CA GLU A 267 -16.07 14.22 4.59
C GLU A 267 -15.61 12.96 5.33
N LEU A 268 -14.29 12.75 5.46
CA LEU A 268 -13.75 11.62 6.23
C LEU A 268 -14.22 11.65 7.68
N HIS A 269 -14.26 12.83 8.30
CA HIS A 269 -14.75 13.03 9.66
C HIS A 269 -16.27 12.80 9.76
N GLU A 270 -17.05 13.26 8.79
CA GLU A 270 -18.50 13.08 8.74
C GLU A 270 -18.88 11.60 8.62
N VAL A 271 -18.27 10.86 7.69
CA VAL A 271 -18.49 9.41 7.54
C VAL A 271 -18.13 8.68 8.84
N ARG A 272 -16.98 9.01 9.44
CA ARG A 272 -16.58 8.47 10.74
C ARG A 272 -17.64 8.74 11.81
N HIS A 273 -18.11 9.98 11.93
CA HIS A 273 -19.11 10.37 12.92
C HIS A 273 -20.44 9.64 12.70
N GLN A 274 -20.94 9.61 11.46
CA GLN A 274 -22.17 8.91 11.08
C GLN A 274 -22.11 7.41 11.39
N LEU A 275 -20.95 6.77 11.19
CA LEU A 275 -20.76 5.36 11.56
C LEU A 275 -20.85 5.14 13.06
N PHE A 276 -20.26 6.02 13.88
CA PHE A 276 -20.33 5.91 15.34
C PHE A 276 -21.76 6.04 15.88
N ILE A 277 -22.58 6.90 15.27
CA ILE A 277 -23.99 7.08 15.65
C ILE A 277 -24.95 6.14 14.90
N ALA A 278 -24.42 5.16 14.16
CA ALA A 278 -25.18 4.19 13.37
C ALA A 278 -26.16 4.82 12.34
N ASN A 279 -25.80 5.97 11.77
CA ASN A 279 -26.60 6.70 10.79
C ASN A 279 -26.03 6.63 9.36
N HIS A 280 -24.89 5.96 9.17
CA HIS A 280 -24.32 5.77 7.83
C HIS A 280 -25.08 4.66 7.09
N PRO A 281 -25.50 4.86 5.83
CA PRO A 281 -26.17 3.83 5.05
C PRO A 281 -25.24 2.61 4.84
N VAL A 282 -25.83 1.42 4.85
CA VAL A 282 -25.12 0.17 4.58
C VAL A 282 -25.75 -0.49 3.37
N HIS A 283 -24.96 -0.67 2.32
CA HIS A 283 -25.38 -1.35 1.09
C HIS A 283 -24.91 -2.81 1.10
N PRO A 284 -25.67 -3.73 0.47
CA PRO A 284 -25.16 -5.08 0.21
C PRO A 284 -23.93 -4.99 -0.73
N PRO A 285 -22.97 -5.93 -0.64
CA PRO A 285 -21.84 -5.96 -1.55
C PRO A 285 -22.32 -5.94 -3.01
N PRO A 286 -21.88 -4.97 -3.84
CA PRO A 286 -22.35 -4.85 -5.20
C PRO A 286 -21.78 -5.97 -6.06
N LEU A 287 -22.53 -6.38 -7.08
CA LEU A 287 -21.96 -7.12 -8.19
C LEU A 287 -21.02 -6.18 -8.95
N ILE A 288 -19.73 -6.49 -8.97
CA ILE A 288 -18.76 -5.74 -9.77
C ILE A 288 -18.92 -6.19 -11.22
N CYS A 289 -19.42 -5.29 -12.06
CA CYS A 289 -19.61 -5.53 -13.48
C CYS A 289 -18.81 -4.50 -14.27
N HIS A 290 -17.76 -4.96 -14.94
CA HIS A 290 -16.85 -4.12 -15.74
C HIS A 290 -17.56 -3.43 -16.92
N THR A 291 -18.72 -3.95 -17.37
CA THR A 291 -19.51 -3.33 -18.46
C THR A 291 -20.48 -2.25 -17.98
N THR A 292 -20.72 -2.14 -16.66
CA THR A 292 -21.57 -1.08 -16.05
C THR A 292 -20.75 -0.14 -15.16
N GLU A 293 -19.43 -0.18 -15.29
CA GLU A 293 -18.47 0.53 -14.43
C GLU A 293 -18.69 2.05 -14.42
N THR A 294 -19.16 2.63 -15.53
CA THR A 294 -19.53 4.06 -15.62
C THR A 294 -20.71 4.40 -14.70
N ALA A 295 -21.78 3.61 -14.70
CA ALA A 295 -22.96 3.86 -13.87
C ALA A 295 -22.70 3.65 -12.37
N LEU A 296 -21.83 2.69 -12.01
CA LEU A 296 -21.37 2.47 -10.63
C LEU A 296 -20.37 3.55 -10.18
N ARG A 297 -19.45 4.01 -11.05
CA ARG A 297 -18.54 5.14 -10.76
C ARG A 297 -19.29 6.43 -10.51
N GLU A 298 -20.34 6.72 -11.27
CA GLU A 298 -21.17 7.92 -11.06
C GLU A 298 -21.93 7.90 -9.73
N GLN A 299 -22.34 6.72 -9.24
CA GLN A 299 -22.97 6.58 -7.91
C GLN A 299 -21.98 6.60 -6.74
N LEU A 300 -20.74 6.14 -6.94
CA LEU A 300 -19.71 6.04 -5.90
C LEU A 300 -18.74 7.25 -5.87
N GLY A 301 -18.78 8.11 -6.89
CA GLY A 301 -17.76 9.13 -7.17
C GLY A 301 -17.54 10.20 -6.09
N GLN A 302 -18.48 10.44 -5.17
CA GLN A 302 -18.30 11.42 -4.11
C GLN A 302 -17.36 10.91 -3.00
N HIS A 303 -17.62 9.70 -2.48
CA HIS A 303 -16.82 9.10 -1.40
C HIS A 303 -15.42 8.66 -1.83
N ASN A 304 -15.27 8.35 -3.12
CA ASN A 304 -13.98 7.91 -3.66
C ASN A 304 -12.94 9.04 -3.61
N SER A 305 -13.33 10.27 -3.94
CA SER A 305 -12.39 11.40 -3.98
C SER A 305 -11.83 11.76 -2.60
N ALA A 306 -12.66 11.71 -1.55
CA ALA A 306 -12.23 12.00 -0.19
C ALA A 306 -11.31 10.91 0.36
N LEU A 307 -11.58 9.64 0.04
CA LEU A 307 -10.72 8.52 0.44
C LEU A 307 -9.35 8.61 -0.25
N GLU A 308 -9.34 8.85 -1.56
CA GLU A 308 -8.12 9.02 -2.35
C GLU A 308 -7.29 10.20 -1.85
N SER A 309 -7.93 11.36 -1.65
CA SER A 309 -7.27 12.55 -1.09
C SER A 309 -6.77 12.32 0.35
N GLY A 310 -7.53 11.61 1.18
CA GLY A 310 -7.12 11.23 2.53
C GLY A 310 -5.93 10.26 2.52
N THR A 311 -5.92 9.32 1.59
CA THR A 311 -4.79 8.41 1.38
C THR A 311 -3.56 9.17 0.90
N ALA A 312 -3.73 10.17 0.01
CA ALA A 312 -2.66 11.07 -0.39
C ALA A 312 -2.09 11.86 0.79
N LEU A 313 -2.94 12.29 1.74
CA LEU A 313 -2.51 12.90 3.00
C LEU A 313 -1.62 11.97 3.82
N VAL A 314 -2.07 10.73 4.02
CA VAL A 314 -1.30 9.72 4.76
C VAL A 314 0.05 9.48 4.10
N LEU A 315 0.07 9.29 2.77
CA LEU A 315 1.31 9.09 2.02
C LEU A 315 2.23 10.30 2.13
N LYS A 316 1.71 11.52 2.00
CA LYS A 316 2.54 12.72 2.13
C LYS A 316 3.16 12.85 3.52
N LEU A 317 2.39 12.60 4.58
CA LEU A 317 2.90 12.62 5.95
C LEU A 317 3.99 11.56 6.17
N LEU A 318 3.81 10.35 5.62
CA LEU A 318 4.85 9.32 5.65
C LEU A 318 6.11 9.75 4.87
N GLN A 319 5.94 10.31 3.69
CA GLN A 319 7.02 10.84 2.86
C GLN A 319 7.79 11.95 3.58
N ASP A 320 7.09 12.88 4.24
CA ASP A 320 7.72 13.94 5.04
C ASP A 320 8.51 13.37 6.24
N LEU A 321 7.97 12.37 6.94
CA LEU A 321 8.72 11.65 7.99
C LEU A 321 9.98 10.95 7.43
N ILE A 322 9.87 10.30 6.26
CA ILE A 322 11.00 9.67 5.57
C ILE A 322 12.04 10.71 5.13
N ALA A 323 11.59 11.86 4.63
CA ALA A 323 12.45 12.97 4.23
C ALA A 323 13.34 13.43 5.39
N HIS A 324 12.80 13.44 6.60
CA HIS A 324 13.46 13.87 7.84
C HIS A 324 14.03 12.72 8.69
N ASN A 325 13.99 11.47 8.21
CA ASN A 325 14.39 10.28 8.96
C ASN A 325 13.75 10.20 10.37
N ALA A 326 12.47 10.56 10.44
CA ALA A 326 11.69 10.64 11.68
C ALA A 326 10.60 9.56 11.72
N TYR A 327 10.04 9.30 12.91
CA TYR A 327 8.96 8.31 13.09
C TYR A 327 7.68 8.91 13.69
N ARG A 328 7.70 10.19 14.06
CA ARG A 328 6.56 10.88 14.65
C ARG A 328 6.72 12.39 14.54
N TYR A 329 5.58 13.08 14.47
CA TYR A 329 5.50 14.51 14.75
C TYR A 329 5.39 14.76 16.26
N THR A 330 5.86 15.92 16.71
CA THR A 330 5.66 16.39 18.09
C THR A 330 5.15 17.82 18.02
N PHE A 331 3.98 18.06 18.62
CA PHE A 331 3.33 19.37 18.64
C PHE A 331 3.37 19.92 20.06
N THR A 332 3.80 21.18 20.21
CA THR A 332 3.88 21.87 21.50
C THR A 332 2.90 23.03 21.49
N GLU A 333 1.97 23.02 22.44
CA GLU A 333 1.03 24.12 22.68
C GLU A 333 1.54 24.93 23.88
N SER A 334 1.73 26.24 23.70
CA SER A 334 2.10 27.16 24.78
C SER A 334 1.01 28.21 24.95
N PHE A 335 0.81 28.64 26.19
CA PHE A 335 -0.16 29.65 26.54
C PHE A 335 0.52 30.73 27.38
N THR A 336 0.41 31.98 26.94
CA THR A 336 0.95 33.14 27.65
C THR A 336 -0.23 34.01 28.09
N ARG A 337 -0.23 34.43 29.36
CA ARG A 337 -1.13 35.48 29.86
C ARG A 337 -0.32 36.76 29.93
N ASP A 338 -0.77 37.78 29.22
CA ASP A 338 -0.22 39.13 29.33
C ASP A 338 -0.78 39.85 30.56
#